data_AF-A0A2A4YP84-F1
#
_entry.id   AF-A0A2A4YP84-F1
#
_cell.length_a   1.000
_cell.length_b   1.000
_cell.length_c   1.000
_cell.angle_alpha   90.00
_cell.angle_beta   90.00
_cell.angle_gamma   90.00
#
_symmetry.space_group_name_H-M   'P 1'
#
loop_
_entity.id
_entity.type
_entity.pdbx_description
1 polymer ?
#
loop_
_entity_poly.entity_id
_entity_poly.type
_entity_poly.pdbx_seq_one_letter_code
_entity_poly.pdbx_strand_id
1 'polypeptide(L)'
;MVSAYSQYNKSLDMKWKRITDDLPITFEDGDWDGLRSESVVVRTTDNEKLTARLYSGTLDGSKFNNWYDSNSDLEIDNVEAWLYLPPFI
;
A
#
# COMPACT_ATOMS: atom_id res chain seq x y z
N MET A 1 1.64 35.60 8.58
CA MET A 1 2.34 34.34 8.86
C MET A 1 1.48 33.21 8.33
N VAL A 2 1.81 32.66 7.17
CA VAL A 2 1.16 31.46 6.66
C VAL A 2 1.85 30.28 7.33
N SER A 3 1.12 29.49 8.11
CA SER A 3 1.67 28.33 8.81
C SER A 3 2.30 27.37 7.81
N ALA A 4 3.50 26.85 8.11
CA ALA A 4 4.19 25.84 7.30
C ALA A 4 3.28 24.62 6.99
N TYR A 5 2.30 24.35 7.86
CA TYR A 5 1.24 23.35 7.65
C TYR A 5 0.43 23.57 6.36
N SER A 6 0.13 24.82 6.00
CA SER A 6 -0.67 25.12 4.80
C SER A 6 0.12 24.95 3.51
N GLN A 7 1.44 25.12 3.54
CA GLN A 7 2.30 24.84 2.39
C GLN A 7 2.63 23.35 2.26
N TYR A 8 2.81 22.63 3.37
CA TYR A 8 3.06 21.19 3.38
C TYR A 8 1.89 20.38 2.80
N ASN A 9 0.64 20.77 3.11
CA ASN A 9 -0.56 20.16 2.52
C ASN A 9 -0.76 20.49 1.03
N LYS A 10 -0.02 21.46 0.49
CA LYS A 10 -0.08 21.82 -0.94
C LYS A 10 0.94 21.03 -1.77
N SER A 11 1.96 20.43 -1.15
CA SER A 11 2.98 19.61 -1.81
C SER A 11 2.78 18.10 -1.64
N LEU A 12 2.11 17.66 -0.58
CA LEU A 12 1.58 16.29 -0.47
C LEU A 12 0.24 16.20 -1.19
N ASP A 13 0.27 16.36 -2.50
CA ASP A 13 -0.76 15.77 -3.35
C ASP A 13 -0.51 14.25 -3.29
N MET A 14 -0.85 13.62 -2.15
CA MET A 14 -0.82 12.17 -1.95
C MET A 14 -1.88 11.57 -2.86
N LYS A 15 -1.57 11.54 -4.15
CA LYS A 15 -2.42 10.96 -5.16
C LYS A 15 -2.42 9.46 -4.93
N TRP A 16 -3.62 8.93 -4.73
CA TRP A 16 -3.89 7.51 -4.85
C TRP A 16 -3.25 6.98 -6.13
N LYS A 17 -2.40 5.98 -5.99
CA LYS A 17 -1.80 5.24 -7.11
C LYS A 17 -2.68 4.05 -7.43
N ARG A 18 -3.12 3.90 -8.67
CA ARG A 18 -3.88 2.73 -9.09
C ARG A 18 -2.96 1.52 -9.12
N ILE A 19 -3.46 0.36 -8.68
CA ILE A 19 -2.68 -0.88 -8.69
C ILE A 19 -2.29 -1.34 -10.11
N THR A 20 -3.01 -0.86 -11.13
CA THR A 20 -2.69 -1.12 -12.54
C THR A 20 -1.49 -0.33 -13.04
N ASP A 21 -1.19 0.80 -12.39
CA ASP A 21 -0.18 1.75 -12.84
C ASP A 21 1.12 1.54 -12.06
N ASP A 22 1.00 1.28 -10.74
CA ASP A 22 2.14 1.12 -9.83
C ASP A 22 1.76 0.29 -8.61
N LEU A 23 2.74 -0.40 -8.02
CA LEU A 23 2.61 -1.18 -6.78
C LEU A 23 3.63 -0.69 -5.74
N PRO A 24 3.36 -0.84 -4.43
CA PRO A 24 4.35 -0.56 -3.41
C PRO A 24 5.62 -1.40 -3.63
N ILE A 25 6.77 -0.81 -3.30
CA ILE A 25 8.03 -1.54 -3.27
C ILE A 25 7.96 -2.60 -2.18
N THR A 26 8.27 -3.85 -2.55
CA THR A 26 8.45 -4.96 -1.62
C THR A 26 9.95 -5.19 -1.40
N PHE A 27 10.36 -5.34 -0.14
CA PHE A 27 11.78 -5.45 0.23
C PHE A 27 12.03 -6.24 1.52
N GLU A 28 11.01 -6.47 2.33
CA GLU A 28 11.13 -7.24 3.56
C GLU A 28 10.93 -8.72 3.25
N ASP A 29 11.96 -9.54 3.47
CA ASP A 29 11.84 -11.01 3.39
C ASP A 29 10.93 -11.52 4.52
N GLY A 30 9.95 -12.36 4.15
CA GLY A 30 9.08 -13.08 5.09
C GLY A 30 9.41 -14.57 5.14
N ASP A 31 8.62 -15.33 5.91
CA ASP A 31 8.73 -16.80 6.01
C ASP A 31 8.27 -17.56 4.74
N TRP A 32 7.80 -16.85 3.71
CA TRP A 32 7.26 -17.41 2.45
C TRP A 32 8.08 -16.94 1.24
N ASP A 33 7.85 -17.53 0.06
CA ASP A 33 8.60 -17.30 -1.21
C ASP A 33 8.37 -15.91 -1.87
N GLY A 34 8.21 -14.85 -1.08
CA GLY A 34 7.98 -13.50 -1.55
C GLY A 34 8.47 -12.41 -0.60
N LEU A 35 8.52 -11.19 -1.12
CA LEU A 35 8.86 -9.98 -0.39
C LEU A 35 7.59 -9.23 0.00
N ARG A 36 7.66 -8.51 1.12
CA ARG A 36 6.59 -7.67 1.63
C ARG A 36 6.93 -6.18 1.55
N SER A 37 5.91 -5.35 1.35
CA SER A 37 5.99 -3.89 1.45
C SER A 37 5.84 -3.39 2.88
N GLU A 38 6.18 -2.12 3.11
CA GLU A 38 5.67 -1.41 4.29
C GLU A 38 4.14 -1.34 4.29
N SER A 39 3.58 -0.96 5.44
CA SER A 39 2.14 -0.69 5.55
C SER A 39 1.77 0.55 4.74
N VAL A 40 0.73 0.40 3.93
CA VAL A 40 0.15 1.45 3.09
C VAL A 40 -1.36 1.54 3.36
N VAL A 41 -1.99 2.64 2.96
CA VAL A 41 -3.46 2.72 2.93
C VAL A 41 -3.91 2.27 1.55
N VAL A 42 -4.84 1.32 1.50
CA VAL A 42 -5.50 0.87 0.28
C VAL A 42 -6.92 1.39 0.22
N ARG A 43 -7.45 1.52 -1.00
CA ARG A 43 -8.87 1.78 -1.27
C ARG A 43 -9.44 0.61 -2.06
N THR A 44 -10.51 0.00 -1.55
CA THR A 44 -11.23 -1.06 -2.25
C THR A 44 -12.20 -0.49 -3.28
N THR A 45 -12.73 -1.33 -4.18
CA THR A 45 -13.79 -0.95 -5.13
C THR A 45 -15.06 -0.46 -4.43
N ASP A 46 -15.29 -0.89 -3.20
CA ASP A 46 -16.42 -0.46 -2.35
C ASP A 46 -16.15 0.89 -1.66
N ASN A 47 -15.04 1.56 -2.00
CA ASN A 47 -14.54 2.79 -1.38
C ASN A 47 -14.16 2.66 0.10
N GLU A 48 -13.98 1.45 0.61
CA GLU A 48 -13.42 1.24 1.95
C GLU A 48 -11.92 1.55 1.96
N LYS A 49 -11.43 2.11 3.08
CA LYS A 49 -10.01 2.43 3.26
C LYS A 49 -9.45 1.62 4.40
N LEU A 50 -8.45 0.81 4.10
CA LEU A 50 -7.85 -0.15 5.03
C LEU A 50 -6.33 0.04 5.04
N THR A 51 -5.67 -0.37 6.11
CA THR A 51 -4.21 -0.42 6.16
C THR A 51 -3.77 -1.81 5.74
N ALA A 52 -2.99 -1.91 4.67
CA ALA A 52 -2.60 -3.18 4.07
C ALA A 52 -1.09 -3.25 3.81
N ARG A 53 -0.61 -4.47 3.59
CA ARG A 53 0.73 -4.75 3.07
C ARG A 53 0.58 -5.54 1.77
N LEU A 54 1.43 -5.24 0.80
CA LEU A 54 1.55 -6.04 -0.41
C LEU A 54 2.60 -7.13 -0.20
N TYR A 55 2.24 -8.36 -0.55
CA TYR A 55 3.13 -9.49 -0.68
C TYR A 55 3.28 -9.83 -2.15
N SER A 56 4.52 -9.79 -2.65
CA SER A 56 4.83 -10.05 -4.05
C SER A 56 5.97 -11.04 -4.17
N GLY A 57 5.84 -11.99 -5.09
CA GLY A 57 6.84 -13.03 -5.28
C GLY A 57 6.59 -13.84 -6.54
N THR A 58 7.31 -14.96 -6.68
CA THR A 58 7.13 -15.91 -7.77
C THR A 58 6.99 -17.30 -7.18
N LEU A 59 5.82 -17.90 -7.36
CA LEU A 59 5.51 -19.27 -6.92
C LEU A 59 5.26 -20.13 -8.16
N ASP A 60 5.98 -21.25 -8.29
CA ASP A 60 5.88 -22.17 -9.42
C ASP A 60 5.99 -21.49 -10.81
N GLY A 61 6.83 -20.46 -10.91
CA GLY A 61 7.03 -19.69 -12.13
C GLY A 61 5.95 -18.63 -12.41
N SER A 62 4.93 -18.52 -11.56
CA SER A 62 3.87 -17.51 -11.65
C SER A 62 4.09 -16.40 -10.64
N LYS A 63 3.96 -15.14 -11.09
CA LYS A 63 4.03 -13.99 -10.19
C LYS A 63 2.72 -13.83 -9.42
N PHE A 64 2.82 -13.49 -8.14
CA PHE A 64 1.66 -13.14 -7.31
C PHE A 64 1.84 -11.74 -6.72
N ASN A 65 0.72 -11.06 -6.43
CA ASN A 65 0.65 -9.76 -5.76
C ASN A 65 -0.61 -9.73 -4.89
N ASN A 66 -0.47 -10.14 -3.64
CA ASN A 66 -1.60 -10.30 -2.72
C ASN A 66 -1.57 -9.21 -1.65
N TRP A 67 -2.75 -8.73 -1.29
CA TRP A 67 -2.93 -7.68 -0.30
C TRP A 67 -3.47 -8.29 0.99
N TYR A 68 -2.85 -7.96 2.12
CA TYR A 68 -3.30 -8.42 3.43
C TYR A 68 -3.47 -7.25 4.37
N ASP A 69 -4.49 -7.30 5.22
CA ASP A 69 -4.71 -6.36 6.30
C ASP A 69 -3.51 -6.37 7.24
N SER A 70 -3.01 -5.18 7.59
CA SER A 70 -1.79 -5.06 8.40
C SER A 70 -1.96 -5.53 9.84
N ASN A 71 -3.19 -5.73 10.34
CA ASN A 71 -3.49 -6.04 11.73
C ASN A 71 -4.06 -7.46 11.94
N SER A 72 -4.64 -8.07 10.90
CA SER A 72 -5.43 -9.30 11.03
C SER A 72 -5.02 -10.43 10.11
N ASP A 73 -3.97 -10.26 9.29
CA ASP A 73 -3.51 -11.23 8.28
C ASP A 73 -4.63 -11.72 7.33
N LEU A 74 -5.75 -11.00 7.28
CA LEU A 74 -6.86 -11.28 6.39
C LEU A 74 -6.52 -10.75 4.99
N GLU A 75 -6.74 -11.57 3.98
CA GLU A 75 -6.60 -11.15 2.58
C GLU A 75 -7.65 -10.07 2.26
N ILE A 76 -7.21 -9.04 1.55
CA ILE A 76 -8.05 -7.94 1.08
C ILE A 76 -8.19 -8.07 -0.42
N ASP A 77 -9.37 -8.51 -0.85
CA ASP A 77 -9.75 -8.53 -2.24
C ASP A 77 -10.16 -7.13 -2.75
N ASN A 78 -10.19 -6.97 -4.07
CA ASN A 78 -10.73 -5.80 -4.76
C ASN A 78 -10.04 -4.46 -4.42
N VAL A 79 -8.74 -4.48 -4.14
CA VAL A 79 -7.95 -3.24 -4.02
C VAL A 79 -7.88 -2.53 -5.37
N GLU A 80 -8.26 -1.26 -5.42
CA GLU A 80 -8.20 -0.43 -6.65
C GLU A 80 -6.98 0.51 -6.65
N ALA A 81 -6.64 1.05 -5.48
CA ALA A 81 -5.58 2.04 -5.35
C ALA A 81 -4.93 2.02 -3.97
N TRP A 82 -3.73 2.60 -3.87
CA TRP A 82 -2.95 2.68 -2.64
C TRP A 82 -2.25 4.03 -2.46
N LEU A 83 -1.86 4.34 -1.23
CA LEU A 83 -1.02 5.48 -0.87
C LEU A 83 -0.10 5.14 0.32
N TYR A 84 1.10 5.72 0.35
CA TYR A 84 1.99 5.60 1.50
C TYR A 84 1.42 6.31 2.71
N LEU A 85 1.58 5.70 3.89
CA LEU A 85 1.29 6.38 5.14
C LEU A 85 2.21 7.60 5.29
N PRO A 86 1.68 8.78 5.68
CA PRO A 86 2.53 9.92 5.96
C PRO A 86 3.47 9.59 7.13
N PRO A 87 4.74 10.03 7.09
CA PRO A 87 5.63 9.87 8.23
C PRO A 87 5.01 10.62 9.43
N PHE A 88 4.89 9.94 10.56
CA PHE A 88 4.48 10.57 11.81
C PHE A 88 5.56 11.59 12.20
N ILE A 89 5.22 12.88 12.21
CA ILE A 89 6.09 14.00 12.63
C ILE A 89 5.79 14.31 14.09
#